data_AF-A0A3M2DIL6-F1
#
_entry.id   AF-A0A3M2DIL6-F1
#
_cell.length_a   1.000
_cell.length_b   1.000
_cell.length_c   1.000
_cell.angle_alpha   90.00
_cell.angle_beta   90.00
_cell.angle_gamma   90.00
#
_symmetry.space_group_name_H-M   'P 1'
#
loop_
_entity.id
_entity.type
_entity.pdbx_description
1 polymer ?
#
loop_
_entity_poly.entity_id
_entity_poly.type
_entity_poly.pdbx_seq_one_letter_code
_entity_poly.pdbx_strand_id
1 'polypeptide(L)'
;MTADAGRFDRIDRFVARYAPGVHILRPPAPRRAIAALPAPLQPVYAWHDGGELFHGALTILPAADVVRDADRWRVADVGRDTIYVDARGAVWRLDGDIGDWIPDGTSFDRWLDGWLEGEAVLYDRDGEFRDFGVDEAGDLTPQAAVARERRAHARDRRAAGPWWRLCRALVRTGQTDAARAELERLVATHPRFAWAWLDLARISAAAGEFAGAADEAMAAAEAAPDGEHTAYFWACAARYARAAGDEPQRAACAARALALAPDLARAQRDGAAALARDGDRESAAELVAIALALAPRDLDALALSRALADDPP
;
A
#
# COMPACT_ATOMS: atom_id res chain seq x y z
N MET A 1 -2.29 18.24 32.68
CA MET A 1 -2.07 16.77 32.89
C MET A 1 -3.29 16.01 32.39
N THR A 2 -3.62 16.19 31.12
CA THR A 2 -4.99 16.20 30.62
C THR A 2 -5.04 15.46 29.28
N ALA A 3 -5.90 14.44 29.16
CA ALA A 3 -6.17 13.60 27.97
C ALA A 3 -5.02 12.77 27.37
N ASP A 4 -3.78 13.28 27.32
CA ASP A 4 -2.65 12.59 26.67
C ASP A 4 -2.11 11.39 27.48
N ALA A 5 -2.16 11.46 28.81
CA ALA A 5 -1.63 10.40 29.68
C ALA A 5 -2.30 9.05 29.41
N GLY A 6 -3.64 9.04 29.26
CA GLY A 6 -4.39 7.78 29.05
C GLY A 6 -4.18 7.12 27.68
N ARG A 7 -3.62 7.85 26.70
CA ARG A 7 -3.45 7.37 25.32
C ARG A 7 -2.22 6.47 25.18
N PHE A 8 -1.08 6.90 25.72
CA PHE A 8 0.15 6.11 25.72
C PHE A 8 0.21 5.07 26.85
N ASP A 9 -0.55 5.25 27.93
CA ASP A 9 -0.73 4.23 28.99
C ASP A 9 -1.14 2.86 28.43
N ARG A 10 -1.94 2.84 27.37
CA ARG A 10 -2.33 1.59 26.72
C ARG A 10 -1.18 0.95 25.96
N ILE A 11 -0.36 1.75 25.29
CA ILE A 11 0.81 1.28 24.55
C ILE A 11 1.88 0.78 25.54
N ASP A 12 2.07 1.47 26.68
CA ASP A 12 2.94 0.99 27.75
C ASP A 12 2.50 -0.38 28.27
N ARG A 13 1.22 -0.53 28.62
CA ARG A 13 0.67 -1.82 29.03
C ARG A 13 0.76 -2.87 27.92
N PHE A 14 0.72 -2.47 26.66
CA PHE A 14 0.88 -3.39 25.54
C PHE A 14 2.30 -3.94 25.53
N VAL A 15 3.29 -3.04 25.51
CA VAL A 15 4.72 -3.32 25.37
C VAL A 15 5.25 -4.11 26.57
N ALA A 16 4.80 -3.77 27.79
CA ALA A 16 5.21 -4.43 29.03
C ALA A 16 4.77 -5.91 29.14
N ARG A 17 3.95 -6.42 28.21
CA ARG A 17 3.56 -7.84 28.18
C ARG A 17 4.60 -8.74 27.51
N TYR A 18 5.58 -8.16 26.82
CA TYR A 18 6.59 -8.91 26.07
C TYR A 18 7.89 -9.02 26.87
N ALA A 19 8.68 -10.03 26.55
CA ALA A 19 9.98 -10.26 27.15
C ALA A 19 10.92 -9.06 26.92
N PRO A 20 11.89 -8.81 27.83
CA PRO A 20 12.91 -7.79 27.61
C PRO A 20 13.65 -7.99 26.28
N GLY A 21 13.80 -6.93 25.51
CA GLY A 21 14.49 -6.96 24.20
C GLY A 21 13.58 -7.11 22.98
N VAL A 22 12.30 -7.50 23.16
CA VAL A 22 11.31 -7.46 22.06
C VAL A 22 11.02 -6.01 21.63
N HIS A 23 10.96 -5.13 22.62
CA HIS A 23 10.80 -3.69 22.44
C HIS A 23 11.93 -2.97 23.16
N ILE A 24 12.56 -2.01 22.49
CA ILE A 24 13.67 -1.20 23.01
C ILE A 24 13.30 0.27 22.83
N LEU A 25 12.74 0.87 23.89
CA LEU A 25 12.29 2.26 23.89
C LEU A 25 13.32 3.17 24.57
N ARG A 26 13.58 4.34 23.99
CA ARG A 26 14.52 5.32 24.55
C ARG A 26 13.83 6.15 25.64
N PRO A 27 14.56 6.71 26.61
CA PRO A 27 13.96 7.67 27.55
C PRO A 27 13.27 8.84 26.83
N PRO A 28 12.34 9.56 27.49
CA PRO A 28 11.70 10.74 26.91
C PRO A 28 12.70 11.75 26.33
N ALA A 29 12.31 12.38 25.22
CA ALA A 29 13.14 13.37 24.55
C ALA A 29 13.34 14.63 25.43
N PRO A 30 14.45 15.36 25.29
CA PRO A 30 14.63 16.64 25.97
C PRO A 30 13.50 17.63 25.60
N ARG A 31 13.00 18.39 26.58
CA ARG A 31 11.90 19.36 26.37
C ARG A 31 12.12 20.31 25.19
N ARG A 32 13.37 20.72 24.95
CA ARG A 32 13.73 21.57 23.81
C ARG A 32 13.53 20.87 22.46
N ALA A 33 13.86 19.58 22.36
CA ALA A 33 13.64 18.79 21.15
C ALA A 33 12.14 18.60 20.91
N ILE A 34 11.38 18.28 21.96
CA ILE A 34 9.92 18.16 21.90
C ILE A 34 9.28 19.46 21.38
N ALA A 35 9.68 20.62 21.92
CA ALA A 35 9.15 21.91 21.51
C ALA A 35 9.43 22.28 20.03
N ALA A 36 10.42 21.64 19.40
CA ALA A 36 10.75 21.84 17.99
C ALA A 36 9.94 20.95 17.03
N LEU A 37 9.24 19.94 17.56
CA LEU A 37 8.41 19.03 16.78
C LEU A 37 7.00 19.60 16.54
N PRO A 38 6.31 19.18 15.46
CA PRO A 38 4.91 19.54 15.25
C PRO A 38 4.05 19.03 16.41
N ALA A 39 3.03 19.80 16.79
CA ALA A 39 2.20 19.56 17.97
C ALA A 39 1.69 18.10 18.09
N PRO A 40 1.23 17.42 17.02
CA PRO A 40 0.78 16.02 17.10
C PRO A 40 1.86 15.01 17.52
N LEU A 41 3.15 15.31 17.30
CA LEU A 41 4.26 14.42 17.67
C LEU A 41 4.75 14.66 19.10
N GLN A 42 4.56 15.85 19.65
CA GLN A 42 5.09 16.21 20.97
C GLN A 42 4.73 15.20 22.08
N PRO A 43 3.48 14.67 22.16
CA PRO A 43 3.13 13.68 23.18
C PRO A 43 3.89 12.35 23.02
N VAL A 44 4.16 11.93 21.78
CA VAL A 44 4.91 10.70 21.48
C VAL A 44 6.33 10.81 22.01
N TYR A 45 6.99 11.95 21.74
CA TYR A 45 8.38 12.17 22.14
C TYR A 45 8.53 12.58 23.61
N ALA A 46 7.47 13.09 24.24
CA ALA A 46 7.38 13.23 25.69
C ALA A 46 7.24 11.88 26.40
N TRP A 47 6.77 10.84 25.70
CA TRP A 47 6.68 9.47 26.17
C TRP A 47 8.01 8.72 25.96
N HIS A 48 8.49 8.60 24.72
CA HIS A 48 9.79 8.01 24.40
C HIS A 48 10.45 8.72 23.22
N ASP A 49 11.77 8.93 23.27
CA ASP A 49 12.55 9.54 22.18
C ASP A 49 12.85 8.57 21.03
N GLY A 50 11.81 7.92 20.51
CA GLY A 50 11.92 6.83 19.55
C GLY A 50 12.35 5.50 20.18
N GLY A 51 12.68 4.54 19.33
CA GLY A 51 13.02 3.18 19.72
C GLY A 51 12.63 2.14 18.68
N GLU A 52 12.91 0.89 19.01
CA GLU A 52 12.65 -0.27 18.16
C GLU A 52 11.53 -1.11 18.76
N LEU A 53 10.61 -1.57 17.93
CA LEU A 53 9.46 -2.37 18.32
C LEU A 53 9.45 -3.67 17.51
N PHE A 54 9.24 -4.80 18.18
CA PHE A 54 9.25 -6.15 17.59
C PHE A 54 10.56 -6.41 16.83
N HIS A 55 11.68 -6.39 17.54
CA HIS A 55 13.01 -6.66 16.96
C HIS A 55 13.36 -5.78 15.75
N GLY A 56 12.94 -4.51 15.78
CA GLY A 56 13.22 -3.55 14.72
C GLY A 56 12.27 -3.63 13.52
N ALA A 57 11.19 -4.41 13.59
CA ALA A 57 10.14 -4.40 12.55
C ALA A 57 9.50 -3.00 12.37
N LEU A 58 9.46 -2.21 13.44
CA LEU A 58 9.22 -0.77 13.40
C LEU A 58 10.32 -0.05 14.18
N THR A 59 10.94 0.93 13.53
CA THR A 59 11.92 1.83 14.14
C THR A 59 11.36 3.24 14.16
N ILE A 60 11.03 3.76 15.34
CA ILE A 60 10.66 5.17 15.52
C ILE A 60 11.94 5.97 15.73
N LEU A 61 12.16 6.96 14.87
CA LEU A 61 13.34 7.82 14.90
C LEU A 61 13.34 8.70 16.16
N PRO A 62 14.49 8.99 16.75
CA PRO A 62 14.58 10.00 17.81
C PRO A 62 14.23 11.39 17.27
N ALA A 63 13.81 12.29 18.16
CA ALA A 63 13.39 13.65 17.83
C ALA A 63 14.47 14.42 17.05
N ALA A 64 15.75 14.12 17.30
CA ALA A 64 16.88 14.74 16.60
C ALA A 64 16.96 14.37 15.10
N ASP A 65 16.42 13.21 14.73
CA ASP A 65 16.46 12.66 13.37
C ASP A 65 15.11 12.82 12.65
N VAL A 66 14.13 13.43 13.29
CA VAL A 66 12.85 13.79 12.67
C VAL A 66 13.08 14.97 11.73
N VAL A 67 13.14 14.68 10.44
CA VAL A 67 13.36 15.67 9.39
C VAL A 67 12.04 16.02 8.72
N ARG A 68 11.81 17.32 8.52
CA ARG A 68 10.69 17.81 7.73
C ARG A 68 11.01 17.67 6.24
N ASP A 69 10.09 17.05 5.51
CA ASP A 69 10.09 16.96 4.06
C ASP A 69 8.77 17.55 3.54
N ALA A 70 8.85 18.65 2.78
CA ALA A 70 7.71 19.46 2.36
C ALA A 70 6.72 19.80 3.51
N ASP A 71 5.54 19.19 3.53
CA ASP A 71 4.47 19.40 4.51
C ASP A 71 4.37 18.30 5.58
N ARG A 72 5.34 17.37 5.60
CA ARG A 72 5.35 16.18 6.46
C ARG A 72 6.69 16.03 7.19
N TRP A 73 6.70 15.18 8.22
CA TRP A 73 7.88 14.88 9.02
C TRP A 73 8.13 13.38 8.99
N ARG A 74 9.33 12.97 8.58
CA ARG A 74 9.77 11.57 8.64
C ARG A 74 9.96 11.17 10.10
N VAL A 75 9.26 10.12 10.55
CA VAL A 75 9.24 9.74 11.97
C VAL A 75 9.61 8.30 12.25
N ALA A 76 9.46 7.39 11.28
CA ALA A 76 9.72 5.99 11.51
C ALA A 76 9.99 5.23 10.20
N ASP A 77 10.51 4.01 10.32
CA ASP A 77 10.71 3.06 9.23
C ASP A 77 10.02 1.73 9.57
N VAL A 78 9.41 1.10 8.55
CA VAL A 78 8.78 -0.22 8.63
C VAL A 78 9.24 -1.04 7.43
N GLY A 79 10.25 -1.89 7.62
CA GLY A 79 10.86 -2.61 6.50
C GLY A 79 11.44 -1.64 5.47
N ARG A 80 10.92 -1.67 4.24
CA ARG A 80 11.30 -0.76 3.15
C ARG A 80 10.51 0.55 3.13
N ASP A 81 9.45 0.61 3.92
CA ASP A 81 8.55 1.77 3.93
C ASP A 81 9.04 2.81 4.91
N THR A 82 8.83 4.07 4.53
CA THR A 82 9.10 5.20 5.42
C THR A 82 7.80 5.82 5.90
N ILE A 83 7.71 6.12 7.19
CA ILE A 83 6.54 6.69 7.83
C ILE A 83 6.75 8.17 8.10
N TYR A 84 5.76 8.94 7.68
CA TYR A 84 5.68 10.36 7.84
C TYR A 84 4.41 10.76 8.60
N VAL A 85 4.46 11.90 9.25
CA VAL A 85 3.30 12.52 9.91
C VAL A 85 3.14 13.93 9.39
N ASP A 86 1.92 14.37 9.08
CA ASP A 86 1.65 15.75 8.67
C ASP A 86 1.34 16.67 9.86
N ALA A 87 1.15 17.97 9.59
CA ALA A 87 0.91 18.97 10.63
C ALA A 87 -0.40 18.75 11.41
N ARG A 88 -1.32 17.94 10.89
CA ARG A 88 -2.60 17.57 11.53
C ARG A 88 -2.48 16.26 12.30
N GLY A 89 -1.36 15.56 12.18
CA GLY A 89 -1.09 14.29 12.85
C GLY A 89 -1.44 13.07 12.00
N ALA A 90 -1.93 13.25 10.77
CA ALA A 90 -2.22 12.11 9.90
C ALA A 90 -0.92 11.44 9.46
N VAL A 91 -0.96 10.12 9.38
CA VAL A 91 0.19 9.28 9.04
C VAL A 91 0.16 8.97 7.56
N TRP A 92 1.30 9.17 6.92
CA TRP A 92 1.55 8.91 5.52
C TRP A 92 2.69 7.90 5.41
N ARG A 93 2.45 6.80 4.71
CA ARG A 93 3.47 5.80 4.38
C ARG A 93 3.96 6.09 2.97
N LEU A 94 5.26 6.28 2.80
CA LEU A 94 5.90 6.14 1.50
C LEU A 94 6.19 4.65 1.32
N ASP A 95 5.38 4.00 0.50
CA ASP A 95 5.48 2.55 0.24
C ASP A 95 6.72 2.30 -0.62
N GLY A 96 7.64 1.47 -0.14
CA GLY A 96 8.95 1.28 -0.75
C GLY A 96 8.90 0.48 -2.06
N ASP A 97 7.88 -0.36 -2.23
CA ASP A 97 7.73 -1.20 -3.43
C ASP A 97 6.95 -0.47 -4.52
N ILE A 98 5.97 0.34 -4.12
CA ILE A 98 5.14 1.12 -5.03
C ILE A 98 5.80 2.47 -5.37
N GLY A 99 6.52 3.07 -4.43
CA GLY A 99 7.07 4.42 -4.59
C GLY A 99 6.01 5.51 -4.51
N ASP A 100 4.90 5.29 -3.79
CA ASP A 100 3.80 6.26 -3.65
C ASP A 100 3.41 6.51 -2.19
N TRP A 101 2.68 7.59 -1.98
CA TRP A 101 2.15 8.02 -0.70
C TRP A 101 0.81 7.35 -0.40
N ILE A 102 0.80 6.52 0.64
CA ILE A 102 -0.38 5.86 1.16
C ILE A 102 -0.85 6.55 2.45
N PRO A 103 -2.09 7.05 2.53
CA PRO A 103 -2.64 7.60 3.77
C PRO A 103 -2.91 6.48 4.78
N ASP A 104 -2.00 6.31 5.73
CA ASP A 104 -1.87 5.11 6.55
C ASP A 104 -2.52 5.23 7.93
N GLY A 105 -2.80 6.45 8.39
CA GLY A 105 -3.42 6.71 9.69
C GLY A 105 -4.00 8.12 9.78
N THR A 106 -5.01 8.31 10.62
CA THR A 106 -5.63 9.62 10.90
C THR A 106 -4.97 10.37 12.05
N SER A 107 -4.24 9.64 12.90
CA SER A 107 -3.42 10.18 13.99
C SER A 107 -2.31 9.19 14.35
N PHE A 108 -1.09 9.66 14.62
CA PHE A 108 0.05 8.79 14.90
C PHE A 108 -0.17 7.79 16.04
N ASP A 109 -0.88 8.17 17.11
CA ASP A 109 -1.16 7.28 18.23
C ASP A 109 -2.07 6.09 17.86
N ARG A 110 -3.13 6.34 17.08
CA ARG A 110 -4.02 5.27 16.59
C ARG A 110 -3.32 4.37 15.60
N TRP A 111 -2.50 4.96 14.74
CA TRP A 111 -1.68 4.22 13.79
C TRP A 111 -0.69 3.31 14.52
N LEU A 112 0.07 3.83 15.48
CA LEU A 112 1.05 3.08 16.25
C LEU A 112 0.38 1.93 17.02
N ASP A 113 -0.73 2.22 17.69
CA ASP A 113 -1.51 1.22 18.42
C ASP A 113 -2.10 0.14 17.49
N GLY A 114 -2.60 0.53 16.32
CA GLY A 114 -3.08 -0.40 15.29
C GLY A 114 -1.97 -1.27 14.72
N TRP A 115 -0.81 -0.67 14.45
CA TRP A 115 0.38 -1.36 13.97
C TRP A 115 0.86 -2.38 15.00
N LEU A 116 1.00 -2.00 16.27
CA LEU A 116 1.38 -2.90 17.37
C LEU A 116 0.41 -4.08 17.52
N GLU A 117 -0.90 -3.81 17.53
CA GLU A 117 -1.91 -4.87 17.64
C GLU A 117 -1.93 -5.79 16.42
N GLY A 118 -1.59 -5.27 15.24
CA GLY A 118 -1.38 -6.07 14.03
C GLY A 118 -0.14 -6.95 14.15
N GLU A 119 0.98 -6.38 14.58
CA GLU A 119 2.26 -7.08 14.71
C GLU A 119 2.22 -8.18 15.79
N ALA A 120 1.45 -7.97 16.87
CA ALA A 120 1.20 -8.98 17.89
C ALA A 120 0.51 -10.26 17.38
N VAL A 121 -0.07 -10.23 16.18
CA VAL A 121 -0.60 -11.43 15.54
C VAL A 121 0.53 -12.34 15.08
N LEU A 122 1.70 -11.78 14.79
CA LEU A 122 2.84 -12.48 14.22
C LEU A 122 3.76 -13.03 15.30
N TYR A 123 3.94 -12.27 16.39
CA TYR A 123 4.86 -12.62 17.46
C TYR A 123 4.17 -13.15 18.72
N ASP A 124 4.80 -14.10 19.39
CA ASP A 124 4.43 -14.48 20.75
C ASP A 124 5.00 -13.50 21.79
N ARG A 125 4.95 -13.84 23.09
CA ARG A 125 5.40 -12.92 24.15
C ARG A 125 6.91 -12.85 24.29
N ASP A 126 7.61 -13.86 23.82
CA ASP A 126 9.07 -13.92 23.85
C ASP A 126 9.67 -13.23 22.62
N GLY A 127 8.83 -12.89 21.63
CA GLY A 127 9.22 -12.21 20.41
C GLY A 127 9.56 -13.16 19.27
N GLU A 128 9.20 -14.44 19.42
CA GLU A 128 9.34 -15.43 18.36
C GLU A 128 8.13 -15.39 17.43
N PHE A 129 8.34 -15.71 16.16
CA PHE A 129 7.24 -15.84 15.21
C PHE A 129 6.34 -17.01 15.62
N ARG A 130 5.03 -16.76 15.62
CA ARG A 130 4.02 -17.81 15.77
C ARG A 130 3.99 -18.66 14.50
N ASP A 131 3.69 -19.94 14.63
CA ASP A 131 3.54 -20.89 13.52
C ASP A 131 2.55 -20.44 12.43
N PHE A 132 1.57 -19.61 12.80
CA PHE A 132 0.58 -19.05 11.88
C PHE A 132 1.03 -17.75 11.21
N GLY A 133 2.04 -17.08 11.77
CA GLY A 133 2.50 -15.75 11.36
C GLY A 133 3.20 -15.78 10.00
N VAL A 134 4.14 -16.70 9.81
CA VAL A 134 4.95 -16.82 8.60
C VAL A 134 4.97 -18.25 8.07
N ASP A 135 5.16 -18.43 6.77
CA ASP A 135 5.36 -19.73 6.14
C ASP A 135 6.82 -20.20 6.25
N GLU A 136 7.14 -21.35 5.61
CA GLU A 136 8.48 -21.93 5.62
C GLU A 136 9.55 -21.03 4.98
N ALA A 137 9.15 -20.11 4.09
CA ALA A 137 10.04 -19.14 3.47
C ALA A 137 10.26 -17.89 4.36
N GLY A 138 9.52 -17.78 5.47
CA GLY A 138 9.51 -16.60 6.32
C GLY A 138 8.57 -15.49 5.82
N ASP A 139 7.75 -15.78 4.80
CA ASP A 139 6.77 -14.83 4.27
C ASP A 139 5.49 -14.87 5.09
N LEU A 140 4.86 -13.70 5.23
CA LEU A 140 3.63 -13.57 5.99
C LEU A 140 2.53 -14.44 5.38
N THR A 141 1.96 -15.36 6.17
CA THR A 141 0.87 -16.22 5.65
C THR A 141 -0.33 -15.36 5.23
N PRO A 142 -1.08 -15.74 4.18
CA PRO A 142 -2.24 -14.97 3.74
C PRO A 142 -3.26 -14.70 4.86
N GLN A 143 -3.46 -15.68 5.74
CA GLN A 143 -4.40 -15.57 6.85
C GLN A 143 -3.85 -14.67 7.98
N ALA A 144 -2.55 -14.71 8.27
CA ALA A 144 -1.93 -13.75 9.19
C ALA A 144 -1.95 -12.32 8.65
N ALA A 145 -1.79 -12.13 7.33
CA ALA A 145 -1.95 -10.83 6.69
C ALA A 145 -3.35 -10.25 6.90
N VAL A 146 -4.41 -11.06 6.71
CA VAL A 146 -5.79 -10.64 7.01
C VAL A 146 -5.94 -10.28 8.48
N ALA A 147 -5.44 -11.12 9.39
CA ALA A 147 -5.58 -10.89 10.83
C ALA A 147 -4.84 -9.62 11.29
N ARG A 148 -3.62 -9.39 10.80
CA ARG A 148 -2.81 -8.19 11.06
C ARG A 148 -3.53 -6.92 10.61
N GLU A 149 -3.98 -6.88 9.36
CA GLU A 149 -4.63 -5.69 8.80
C GLU A 149 -6.01 -5.45 9.41
N ARG A 150 -6.74 -6.49 9.83
CA ARG A 150 -7.98 -6.34 10.62
C ARG A 150 -7.73 -5.64 11.95
N ARG A 151 -6.63 -5.94 12.65
CA ARG A 151 -6.26 -5.28 13.90
C ARG A 151 -5.94 -3.81 13.67
N ALA A 152 -5.12 -3.52 12.65
CA ALA A 152 -4.77 -2.15 12.28
C ALA A 152 -6.01 -1.31 11.91
N HIS A 153 -6.83 -1.80 10.98
CA HIS A 153 -8.07 -1.13 10.57
C HIS A 153 -9.08 -0.97 11.72
N ALA A 154 -9.15 -1.90 12.68
CA ALA A 154 -10.03 -1.76 13.83
C ALA A 154 -9.65 -0.59 14.74
N ARG A 155 -8.36 -0.23 14.83
CA ARG A 155 -7.89 0.91 15.64
C ARG A 155 -8.07 2.24 14.93
N ASP A 156 -7.97 2.24 13.61
CA ASP A 156 -8.22 3.42 12.78
C ASP A 156 -9.11 3.09 11.59
N ARG A 157 -10.43 3.05 11.83
CA ARG A 157 -11.44 2.70 10.82
C ARG A 157 -11.56 3.69 9.67
N ARG A 158 -10.95 4.88 9.80
CA ARG A 158 -10.98 5.93 8.78
C ARG A 158 -9.66 5.99 8.01
N ALA A 159 -8.64 5.23 8.38
CA ALA A 159 -7.39 5.16 7.64
C ALA A 159 -7.57 4.26 6.40
N ALA A 160 -7.28 4.80 5.22
CA ALA A 160 -7.47 4.10 3.96
C ALA A 160 -6.38 3.04 3.72
N GLY A 161 -5.13 3.28 4.12
CA GLY A 161 -4.01 2.36 3.91
C GLY A 161 -4.23 0.96 4.51
N PRO A 162 -4.45 0.83 5.83
CA PRO A 162 -4.75 -0.46 6.45
C PRO A 162 -6.04 -1.11 5.93
N TRP A 163 -7.06 -0.31 5.59
CA TRP A 163 -8.29 -0.81 4.99
C TRP A 163 -8.03 -1.44 3.62
N TRP A 164 -7.25 -0.77 2.78
CA TRP A 164 -6.86 -1.26 1.46
C TRP A 164 -5.96 -2.49 1.52
N ARG A 165 -4.96 -2.51 2.41
CA ARG A 165 -4.14 -3.71 2.63
C ARG A 165 -4.97 -4.90 3.14
N LEU A 166 -5.99 -4.66 3.97
CA LEU A 166 -6.97 -5.67 4.34
C LEU A 166 -7.71 -6.22 3.10
N CYS A 167 -8.21 -5.36 2.21
CA CYS A 167 -8.85 -5.81 0.97
C CYS A 167 -7.92 -6.67 0.12
N ARG A 168 -6.66 -6.27 -0.07
CA ARG A 168 -5.66 -7.07 -0.79
C ARG A 168 -5.36 -8.41 -0.12
N ALA A 169 -5.36 -8.46 1.22
CA ALA A 169 -5.22 -9.72 1.95
C ALA A 169 -6.46 -10.62 1.80
N LEU A 170 -7.67 -10.04 1.70
CA LEU A 170 -8.89 -10.80 1.40
C LEU A 170 -8.86 -11.41 0.00
N VAL A 171 -8.41 -10.67 -1.02
CA VAL A 171 -8.22 -11.22 -2.38
C VAL A 171 -7.25 -12.40 -2.37
N ARG A 172 -6.09 -12.26 -1.71
CA ARG A 172 -5.09 -13.34 -1.60
C ARG A 172 -5.59 -14.59 -0.86
N THR A 173 -6.65 -14.48 -0.07
CA THR A 173 -7.28 -15.61 0.63
C THR A 173 -8.54 -16.13 -0.08
N GLY A 174 -8.78 -15.69 -1.33
CA GLY A 174 -9.94 -16.10 -2.12
C GLY A 174 -11.27 -15.47 -1.70
N GLN A 175 -11.25 -14.54 -0.75
CA GLN A 175 -12.43 -13.81 -0.27
C GLN A 175 -12.72 -12.59 -1.17
N THR A 176 -12.74 -12.79 -2.49
CA THR A 176 -12.81 -11.73 -3.50
C THR A 176 -14.09 -10.90 -3.39
N ASP A 177 -15.24 -11.52 -3.16
CA ASP A 177 -16.52 -10.79 -2.99
C ASP A 177 -16.50 -9.87 -1.77
N ALA A 178 -15.91 -10.34 -0.67
CA ALA A 178 -15.76 -9.53 0.54
C ALA A 178 -14.77 -8.38 0.30
N ALA A 179 -13.67 -8.62 -0.42
CA ALA A 179 -12.72 -7.59 -0.80
C ALA A 179 -13.35 -6.52 -1.68
N ARG A 180 -14.16 -6.93 -2.68
CA ARG A 180 -14.90 -6.03 -3.56
C ARG A 180 -15.84 -5.11 -2.77
N ALA A 181 -16.67 -5.68 -1.90
CA ALA A 181 -17.61 -4.92 -1.08
C ALA A 181 -16.93 -3.95 -0.08
N GLU A 182 -15.72 -4.29 0.39
CA GLU A 182 -14.90 -3.39 1.20
C GLU A 182 -14.26 -2.28 0.35
N LEU A 183 -13.74 -2.59 -0.84
CA LEU A 183 -13.16 -1.62 -1.77
C LEU A 183 -14.21 -0.61 -2.25
N GLU A 184 -15.41 -1.05 -2.60
CA GLU A 184 -16.54 -0.17 -2.98
C GLU A 184 -16.85 0.86 -1.88
N ARG A 185 -16.86 0.42 -0.61
CA ARG A 185 -17.01 1.32 0.55
C ARG A 185 -15.80 2.23 0.75
N LEU A 186 -14.60 1.72 0.52
CA LEU A 186 -13.37 2.48 0.66
C LEU A 186 -13.34 3.62 -0.36
N VAL A 187 -13.58 3.34 -1.64
CA VAL A 187 -13.56 4.36 -2.71
C VAL A 187 -14.72 5.36 -2.57
N ALA A 188 -15.88 4.95 -2.05
CA ALA A 188 -16.97 5.86 -1.75
C ALA A 188 -16.62 6.87 -0.64
N THR A 189 -15.80 6.48 0.33
CA THR A 189 -15.39 7.34 1.46
C THR A 189 -14.07 8.06 1.22
N HIS A 190 -13.21 7.50 0.37
CA HIS A 190 -11.90 8.01 0.01
C HIS A 190 -11.76 8.07 -1.52
N PRO A 191 -12.55 8.90 -2.21
CA PRO A 191 -12.59 8.92 -3.68
C PRO A 191 -11.26 9.35 -4.32
N ARG A 192 -10.37 9.99 -3.55
CA ARG A 192 -9.02 10.38 -4.00
C ARG A 192 -7.95 9.31 -3.77
N PHE A 193 -8.32 8.11 -3.30
CA PHE A 193 -7.35 7.04 -3.10
C PHE A 193 -7.27 6.13 -4.33
N ALA A 194 -6.40 6.50 -5.27
CA ALA A 194 -6.28 5.89 -6.59
C ALA A 194 -6.03 4.37 -6.55
N TRP A 195 -5.16 3.90 -5.65
CA TRP A 195 -4.83 2.47 -5.54
C TRP A 195 -6.04 1.59 -5.19
N ALA A 196 -6.99 2.11 -4.41
CA ALA A 196 -8.23 1.38 -4.10
C ALA A 196 -9.14 1.24 -5.35
N TRP A 197 -9.22 2.28 -6.18
CA TRP A 197 -9.93 2.21 -7.47
C TRP A 197 -9.28 1.21 -8.42
N LEU A 198 -7.94 1.19 -8.51
CA LEU A 198 -7.25 0.24 -9.38
C LEU A 198 -7.47 -1.21 -8.94
N ASP A 199 -7.42 -1.49 -7.64
CA ASP A 199 -7.68 -2.85 -7.14
C ASP A 199 -9.13 -3.27 -7.33
N LEU A 200 -10.09 -2.33 -7.24
CA LEU A 200 -11.47 -2.60 -7.60
C LEU A 200 -11.58 -2.96 -9.10
N ALA A 201 -10.94 -2.19 -9.98
CA ALA A 201 -10.88 -2.46 -11.42
C ALA A 201 -10.29 -3.84 -11.74
N ARG A 202 -9.25 -4.26 -11.01
CA ARG A 202 -8.66 -5.60 -11.15
C ARG A 202 -9.64 -6.70 -10.78
N ILE A 203 -10.41 -6.53 -9.70
CA ILE A 203 -11.43 -7.49 -9.29
C ILE A 203 -12.55 -7.55 -10.34
N SER A 204 -13.07 -6.41 -10.79
CA SER A 204 -14.11 -6.34 -11.83
C SER A 204 -13.65 -6.99 -13.13
N ALA A 205 -12.39 -6.75 -13.55
CA ALA A 205 -11.81 -7.39 -14.73
C ALA A 205 -11.68 -8.90 -14.58
N ALA A 206 -11.27 -9.40 -13.40
CA ALA A 206 -11.23 -10.84 -13.10
C ALA A 206 -12.61 -11.49 -13.13
N ALA A 207 -13.67 -10.72 -12.83
CA ALA A 207 -15.07 -11.14 -12.98
C ALA A 207 -15.59 -11.03 -14.43
N GLY A 208 -14.77 -10.55 -15.38
CA GLY A 208 -15.16 -10.34 -16.78
C GLY A 208 -15.94 -9.05 -17.03
N GLU A 209 -16.07 -8.18 -16.03
CA GLU A 209 -16.83 -6.93 -16.09
C GLU A 209 -15.97 -5.79 -16.66
N PHE A 210 -15.43 -5.98 -17.87
CA PHE A 210 -14.38 -5.11 -18.43
C PHE A 210 -14.78 -3.64 -18.62
N ALA A 211 -16.05 -3.36 -18.92
CA ALA A 211 -16.54 -1.97 -19.02
C ALA A 211 -16.48 -1.26 -17.66
N GLY A 212 -16.97 -1.91 -16.58
CA GLY A 212 -16.87 -1.37 -15.23
C GLY A 212 -15.43 -1.25 -14.76
N ALA A 213 -14.58 -2.24 -15.07
CA ALA A 213 -13.15 -2.17 -14.77
C ALA A 213 -12.45 -0.99 -15.47
N ALA A 214 -12.86 -0.66 -16.70
CA ALA A 214 -12.33 0.51 -17.41
C ALA A 214 -12.71 1.80 -16.68
N ASP A 215 -13.97 1.97 -16.29
CA ASP A 215 -14.45 3.14 -15.55
C ASP A 215 -13.75 3.28 -14.18
N GLU A 216 -13.57 2.17 -13.45
CA GLU A 216 -12.87 2.14 -12.16
C GLU A 216 -11.38 2.49 -12.31
N ALA A 217 -10.71 2.00 -13.37
CA ALA A 217 -9.33 2.37 -13.66
C ALA A 217 -9.19 3.84 -14.11
N MET A 218 -10.19 4.40 -14.79
CA MET A 218 -10.24 5.84 -15.07
C MET A 218 -10.39 6.65 -13.78
N ALA A 219 -11.27 6.22 -12.86
CA ALA A 219 -11.40 6.85 -11.55
C ALA A 219 -10.09 6.81 -10.76
N ALA A 220 -9.31 5.71 -10.86
CA ALA A 220 -7.96 5.65 -10.30
C ALA A 220 -7.05 6.72 -10.88
N ALA A 221 -7.04 6.87 -12.21
CA ALA A 221 -6.22 7.85 -12.90
C ALA A 221 -6.63 9.30 -12.58
N GLU A 222 -7.93 9.58 -12.40
CA GLU A 222 -8.43 10.90 -12.02
C GLU A 222 -8.20 11.24 -10.54
N ALA A 223 -8.13 10.22 -9.68
CA ALA A 223 -7.85 10.37 -8.25
C ALA A 223 -6.36 10.62 -7.95
N ALA A 224 -5.48 10.12 -8.80
CA ALA A 224 -4.04 10.13 -8.60
C ALA A 224 -3.43 11.53 -8.85
N PRO A 225 -2.36 11.90 -8.13
CA PRO A 225 -1.55 13.06 -8.51
C PRO A 225 -0.87 12.81 -9.85
N ASP A 226 -0.74 13.84 -10.70
CA ASP A 226 -0.07 13.72 -12.01
C ASP A 226 1.33 13.08 -11.88
N GLY A 227 1.65 12.09 -12.72
CA GLY A 227 2.92 11.36 -12.65
C GLY A 227 2.87 9.99 -13.31
N GLU A 228 3.90 9.17 -13.06
CA GLU A 228 4.06 7.84 -13.65
C GLU A 228 2.91 6.87 -13.29
N HIS A 229 2.45 6.88 -12.03
CA HIS A 229 1.30 6.07 -11.61
C HIS A 229 0.02 6.45 -12.35
N THR A 230 -0.21 7.74 -12.59
CA THR A 230 -1.36 8.22 -13.35
C THR A 230 -1.32 7.74 -14.80
N ALA A 231 -0.13 7.75 -15.43
CA ALA A 231 0.05 7.18 -16.76
C ALA A 231 -0.27 5.68 -16.78
N TYR A 232 0.18 4.94 -15.76
CA TYR A 232 -0.11 3.52 -15.60
C TYR A 232 -1.61 3.24 -15.39
N PHE A 233 -2.32 4.02 -14.57
CA PHE A 233 -3.76 3.86 -14.35
C PHE A 233 -4.56 4.12 -15.64
N TRP A 234 -4.22 5.15 -16.43
CA TRP A 234 -4.80 5.36 -17.75
C TRP A 234 -4.50 4.21 -18.71
N ALA A 235 -3.33 3.59 -18.61
CA ALA A 235 -2.97 2.43 -19.43
C ALA A 235 -3.77 1.18 -19.04
N CYS A 236 -4.03 0.97 -17.75
CA CYS A 236 -4.96 -0.07 -17.27
C CYS A 236 -6.39 0.19 -17.77
N ALA A 237 -6.88 1.43 -17.73
CA ALA A 237 -8.19 1.79 -18.28
C ALA A 237 -8.26 1.49 -19.79
N ALA A 238 -7.22 1.85 -20.55
CA ALA A 238 -7.15 1.51 -21.97
C ALA A 238 -7.19 -0.01 -22.19
N ARG A 239 -6.48 -0.78 -21.36
CA ARG A 239 -6.49 -2.25 -21.43
C ARG A 239 -7.89 -2.82 -21.22
N TYR A 240 -8.58 -2.39 -20.17
CA TYR A 240 -9.92 -2.89 -19.87
C TYR A 240 -10.94 -2.45 -20.93
N ALA A 241 -10.86 -1.22 -21.43
CA ALA A 241 -11.69 -0.76 -22.55
C ALA A 241 -11.48 -1.61 -23.82
N ARG A 242 -10.23 -1.97 -24.13
CA ARG A 242 -9.92 -2.91 -25.23
C ARG A 242 -10.56 -4.28 -25.01
N ALA A 243 -10.49 -4.82 -23.80
CA ALA A 243 -11.11 -6.10 -23.45
C ALA A 243 -12.65 -6.05 -23.53
N ALA A 244 -13.24 -4.89 -23.24
CA ALA A 244 -14.68 -4.63 -23.42
C ALA A 244 -15.08 -4.42 -24.89
N GLY A 245 -14.13 -4.27 -25.82
CA GLY A 245 -14.40 -3.91 -27.21
C GLY A 245 -14.71 -2.44 -27.44
N ASP A 246 -14.50 -1.57 -26.44
CA ASP A 246 -14.69 -0.12 -26.54
C ASP A 246 -13.42 0.55 -27.08
N GLU A 247 -13.30 0.53 -28.41
CA GLU A 247 -12.16 1.15 -29.09
C GLU A 247 -12.07 2.68 -28.89
N PRO A 248 -13.17 3.46 -28.92
CA PRO A 248 -13.13 4.89 -28.57
C PRO A 248 -12.55 5.17 -27.19
N GLN A 249 -13.02 4.48 -26.14
CA GLN A 249 -12.54 4.67 -24.77
C GLN A 249 -11.09 4.20 -24.63
N ARG A 250 -10.73 3.06 -25.24
CA ARG A 250 -9.32 2.61 -25.31
C ARG A 250 -8.44 3.70 -25.89
N ALA A 251 -8.79 4.25 -27.05
CA ALA A 251 -8.00 5.26 -27.74
C ALA A 251 -7.83 6.53 -26.88
N ALA A 252 -8.89 6.99 -26.23
CA ALA A 252 -8.85 8.16 -25.36
C ALA A 252 -7.95 7.94 -24.13
N CYS A 253 -8.09 6.79 -23.46
CA CYS A 253 -7.26 6.45 -22.29
C CYS A 253 -5.79 6.24 -22.69
N ALA A 254 -5.52 5.57 -23.81
CA ALA A 254 -4.16 5.39 -24.32
C ALA A 254 -3.49 6.73 -24.65
N ALA A 255 -4.23 7.67 -25.25
CA ALA A 255 -3.71 9.00 -25.53
C ALA A 255 -3.32 9.76 -24.25
N ARG A 256 -4.13 9.66 -23.17
CA ARG A 256 -3.79 10.26 -21.87
C ARG A 256 -2.56 9.60 -21.23
N ALA A 257 -2.48 8.27 -21.25
CA ALA A 257 -1.34 7.53 -20.73
C ALA A 257 -0.04 7.94 -21.46
N LEU A 258 -0.07 7.98 -22.79
CA LEU A 258 1.11 8.31 -23.61
C LEU A 258 1.48 9.80 -23.57
N ALA A 259 0.53 10.69 -23.28
CA ALA A 259 0.83 12.10 -23.05
C ALA A 259 1.66 12.30 -21.77
N LEU A 260 1.40 11.51 -20.74
CA LEU A 260 2.14 11.54 -19.48
C LEU A 260 3.46 10.75 -19.55
N ALA A 261 3.45 9.60 -20.22
CA ALA A 261 4.60 8.73 -20.37
C ALA A 261 4.69 8.19 -21.82
N PRO A 262 5.36 8.93 -22.74
CA PRO A 262 5.44 8.55 -24.16
C PRO A 262 6.09 7.19 -24.42
N ASP A 263 7.01 6.77 -23.55
CA ASP A 263 7.73 5.51 -23.67
C ASP A 263 7.04 4.33 -22.96
N LEU A 264 5.86 4.55 -22.34
CA LEU A 264 5.20 3.54 -21.52
C LEU A 264 4.88 2.26 -22.31
N ALA A 265 4.37 2.38 -23.54
CA ALA A 265 4.09 1.20 -24.37
C ALA A 265 5.35 0.36 -24.63
N ARG A 266 6.48 1.03 -24.91
CA ARG A 266 7.78 0.36 -25.13
C ARG A 266 8.26 -0.32 -23.86
N ALA A 267 8.21 0.37 -22.73
CA ALA A 267 8.63 -0.17 -21.43
C ALA A 267 7.81 -1.39 -21.01
N GLN A 268 6.49 -1.36 -21.20
CA GLN A 268 5.59 -2.47 -20.91
C GLN A 268 5.90 -3.69 -21.79
N ARG A 269 6.15 -3.48 -23.09
CA ARG A 269 6.57 -4.54 -24.02
C ARG A 269 7.92 -5.16 -23.61
N ASP A 270 8.92 -4.33 -23.32
CA ASP A 270 10.26 -4.82 -22.97
C ASP A 270 10.25 -5.57 -21.63
N GLY A 271 9.47 -5.10 -20.65
CA GLY A 271 9.22 -5.79 -19.40
C GLY A 271 8.51 -7.13 -19.61
N ALA A 272 7.49 -7.18 -20.47
CA ALA A 272 6.80 -8.42 -20.82
C ALA A 272 7.76 -9.45 -21.41
N ALA A 273 8.65 -9.01 -22.29
CA ALA A 273 9.66 -9.88 -22.90
C ALA A 273 10.70 -10.37 -21.88
N ALA A 274 11.01 -9.59 -20.84
CA ALA A 274 11.86 -10.03 -19.75
C ALA A 274 11.20 -11.12 -18.90
N LEU A 275 9.97 -10.88 -18.45
CA LEU A 275 9.21 -11.85 -17.66
C LEU A 275 8.98 -13.16 -18.43
N ALA A 276 8.68 -13.07 -19.72
CA ALA A 276 8.52 -14.25 -20.58
C ALA A 276 9.82 -15.08 -20.69
N ARG A 277 11.00 -14.44 -20.70
CA ARG A 277 12.30 -15.13 -20.67
C ARG A 277 12.57 -15.79 -19.32
N ASP A 278 12.11 -15.18 -18.24
CA ASP A 278 12.29 -15.67 -16.87
C ASP A 278 11.23 -16.74 -16.49
N GLY A 279 10.28 -17.01 -17.40
CA GLY A 279 9.24 -18.03 -17.23
C GLY A 279 7.96 -17.54 -16.56
N ASP A 280 7.90 -16.27 -16.16
CA ASP A 280 6.69 -15.65 -15.61
C ASP A 280 5.75 -15.20 -16.73
N ARG A 281 5.05 -16.17 -17.31
CA ARG A 281 4.13 -15.98 -18.45
C ARG A 281 2.87 -15.19 -18.07
N GLU A 282 2.39 -15.35 -16.84
CA GLU A 282 1.19 -14.66 -16.34
C GLU A 282 1.45 -13.15 -16.28
N SER A 283 2.52 -12.74 -15.58
CA SER A 283 2.89 -11.33 -15.51
C SER A 283 3.27 -10.77 -16.89
N ALA A 284 3.92 -11.56 -17.74
CA ALA A 284 4.21 -11.16 -19.13
C ALA A 284 2.94 -10.88 -19.95
N ALA A 285 1.89 -11.70 -19.78
CA ALA A 285 0.62 -11.51 -20.45
C ALA A 285 -0.08 -10.20 -20.02
N GLU A 286 0.01 -9.86 -18.74
CA GLU A 286 -0.53 -8.59 -18.21
C GLU A 286 0.17 -7.38 -18.85
N LEU A 287 1.50 -7.37 -18.88
CA LEU A 287 2.28 -6.25 -19.45
C LEU A 287 2.10 -6.13 -20.97
N VAL A 288 2.09 -7.24 -21.71
CA VAL A 288 1.86 -7.19 -23.17
C VAL A 288 0.45 -6.71 -23.50
N ALA A 289 -0.55 -7.03 -22.68
CA ALA A 289 -1.92 -6.54 -22.86
C ALA A 289 -1.99 -5.02 -22.68
N ILE A 290 -1.25 -4.44 -21.72
CA ILE A 290 -1.11 -2.98 -21.58
C ILE A 290 -0.41 -2.40 -22.81
N ALA A 291 0.73 -2.97 -23.23
CA ALA A 291 1.47 -2.50 -24.39
C ALA A 291 0.58 -2.44 -25.65
N LEU A 292 -0.19 -3.49 -25.91
CA LEU A 292 -1.13 -3.56 -27.04
C LEU A 292 -2.35 -2.63 -26.88
N ALA A 293 -2.75 -2.30 -25.66
CA ALA A 293 -3.79 -1.31 -25.43
C ALA A 293 -3.31 0.10 -25.76
N LEU A 294 -2.03 0.40 -25.53
CA LEU A 294 -1.41 1.69 -25.83
C LEU A 294 -0.99 1.81 -27.30
N ALA A 295 -0.38 0.76 -27.85
CA ALA A 295 0.12 0.67 -29.22
C ALA A 295 -0.41 -0.60 -29.92
N PRO A 296 -1.66 -0.60 -30.42
CA PRO A 296 -2.29 -1.81 -30.98
C PRO A 296 -1.62 -2.40 -32.23
N ARG A 297 -0.69 -1.66 -32.85
CA ARG A 297 0.06 -2.05 -34.04
C ARG A 297 1.53 -2.35 -33.77
N ASP A 298 1.94 -2.42 -32.50
CA ASP A 298 3.29 -2.85 -32.13
C ASP A 298 3.46 -4.33 -32.51
N LEU A 299 4.28 -4.59 -33.53
CA LEU A 299 4.49 -5.92 -34.09
C LEU A 299 5.16 -6.87 -33.11
N ASP A 300 6.07 -6.35 -32.29
CA ASP A 300 6.82 -7.13 -31.31
C ASP A 300 5.90 -7.53 -30.15
N ALA A 301 5.05 -6.61 -29.69
CA ALA A 301 4.03 -6.93 -28.68
C ALA A 301 2.99 -7.93 -29.21
N LEU A 302 2.58 -7.82 -30.48
CA LEU A 302 1.67 -8.79 -31.12
C LEU A 302 2.30 -10.18 -31.23
N ALA A 303 3.57 -10.26 -31.61
CA ALA A 303 4.32 -11.52 -31.69
C ALA A 303 4.45 -12.17 -30.30
N LEU A 304 4.82 -11.38 -29.29
CA LEU A 304 4.92 -11.86 -27.91
C LEU A 304 3.57 -12.35 -27.38
N SER A 305 2.49 -11.60 -27.62
CA SER A 305 1.14 -12.00 -27.18
C SER A 305 0.70 -13.34 -27.79
N ARG A 306 1.04 -13.62 -29.06
CA ARG A 306 0.75 -14.93 -29.69
C ARG A 306 1.60 -16.04 -29.07
N ALA A 307 2.90 -15.81 -28.90
CA ALA A 307 3.81 -16.77 -28.28
C ALA A 307 3.39 -17.14 -26.85
N LEU A 308 2.81 -16.19 -26.11
CA LEU A 308 2.26 -16.42 -24.77
C LEU A 308 0.97 -17.28 -24.81
N ALA A 309 0.16 -17.15 -25.86
CA ALA A 309 -1.10 -17.89 -26.01
C ALA A 309 -0.93 -19.32 -26.57
N ASP A 310 0.06 -19.55 -27.44
CA ASP A 310 0.27 -20.85 -28.11
C ASP A 310 0.88 -21.94 -27.21
N ASP A 311 1.39 -21.56 -26.03
CA ASP A 311 2.00 -22.47 -25.06
C ASP A 311 1.44 -22.15 -23.65
N PRO A 312 0.22 -22.65 -23.33
CA PRO A 312 -0.39 -22.43 -22.03
C PRO A 312 0.37 -23.19 -20.92
N PRO A 313 0.31 -22.72 -19.66
CA PRO A 313 0.97 -23.36 -18.53
C PRO A 313 0.48 -24.79 -18.25
#